data_AF-A0A7X5IAZ2-F1
#
_entry.id   AF-A0A7X5IAZ2-F1
#
_cell.length_a   1.000
_cell.length_b   1.000
_cell.length_c   1.000
_cell.angle_alpha   90.00
_cell.angle_beta   90.00
_cell.angle_gamma   90.00
#
_symmetry.space_group_name_H-M   'P 1'
#
loop_
_entity.id
_entity.type
_entity.pdbx_description
1 polymer ?
#
loop_
_entity_poly.entity_id
_entity_poly.type
_entity_poly.pdbx_seq_one_letter_code
_entity_poly.pdbx_strand_id
1 'polypeptide(L)'
;MDAQMKRGFLDACVLATLLPGESYGYQIIKDAPPSLGLSESTLYPLLKRLETRGLIRVRKAEHNGRLRKYYSLTPEGNNAVREFLEDQAEVLSLYRFIQQAALNSAKAAKGSPADSDCAPAGQPDGAPPPDGTSSPQPAEPDSGPAFEKGAAPRVATVTATDPSSSLV
;
A
#
# COMPACT_ATOMS: atom_id res chain seq x y z
N MET A 1 -4.02 -11.03 14.56
CA MET A 1 -2.86 -10.17 14.23
C MET A 1 -1.90 -10.23 15.40
N ASP A 2 -0.79 -10.94 15.23
CA ASP A 2 0.25 -11.10 16.25
C ASP A 2 0.84 -9.74 16.67
N ALA A 3 1.25 -9.65 17.93
CA ALA A 3 1.71 -8.38 18.52
C ALA A 3 2.90 -7.77 17.77
N GLN A 4 3.77 -8.60 17.19
CA GLN A 4 4.92 -8.18 16.41
C GLN A 4 4.51 -7.53 15.08
N MET A 5 3.57 -8.14 14.33
CA MET A 5 3.04 -7.56 13.11
C MET A 5 2.34 -6.24 13.40
N LYS A 6 1.45 -6.19 14.40
CA LYS A 6 0.76 -4.95 14.80
C LYS A 6 1.73 -3.82 15.10
N ARG A 7 2.84 -4.11 15.76
CA ARG A 7 3.86 -3.13 16.10
C ARG A 7 4.59 -2.61 14.86
N GLY A 8 4.88 -3.47 13.88
CA GLY A 8 5.45 -3.06 12.59
C GLY A 8 4.51 -2.12 11.82
N PHE A 9 3.23 -2.47 11.72
CA PHE A 9 2.21 -1.61 11.10
C PHE A 9 2.03 -0.28 11.83
N LEU A 10 2.04 -0.29 13.17
CA LEU A 10 1.98 0.93 13.98
C LEU A 10 3.13 1.90 13.67
N ASP A 11 4.37 1.40 13.62
CA ASP A 11 5.53 2.22 13.31
C ASP A 11 5.43 2.77 11.87
N ALA A 12 5.10 1.93 10.89
CA ALA A 12 4.97 2.33 9.48
C ALA A 12 3.84 3.35 9.26
N CYS A 13 2.67 3.17 9.87
CA CYS A 13 1.56 4.11 9.76
C CYS A 13 1.93 5.49 10.33
N VAL A 14 2.58 5.55 11.50
CA VAL A 14 2.97 6.84 12.08
C VAL A 14 4.03 7.53 11.22
N LEU A 15 5.02 6.80 10.70
CA LEU A 15 5.98 7.37 9.77
C LEU A 15 5.29 7.88 8.50
N ALA A 16 4.29 7.15 7.97
CA ALA A 16 3.53 7.57 6.80
C ALA A 16 2.75 8.87 7.03
N THR A 17 2.19 9.11 8.23
CA THR A 17 1.53 10.41 8.55
C THR A 17 2.47 11.61 8.49
N LEU A 18 3.78 11.39 8.57
CA LEU A 18 4.81 12.44 8.54
C LEU A 18 5.43 12.65 7.14
N LEU A 19 5.02 11.87 6.13
CA LEU A 19 5.48 12.04 4.74
C LEU A 19 5.16 13.41 4.15
N PRO A 20 3.97 14.01 4.38
CA PRO A 20 3.64 15.32 3.79
C PRO A 20 4.43 16.48 4.40
N GLY A 21 4.95 16.32 5.63
CA GLY A 21 5.66 17.37 6.35
C GLY A 21 5.66 17.19 7.86
N GLU A 22 6.15 18.20 8.58
CA GLU A 22 6.17 18.18 10.04
C GLU A 22 4.76 18.22 10.63
N SER A 23 4.52 17.44 11.69
CA SER A 23 3.22 17.36 12.36
C SER A 23 3.38 17.31 13.88
N TYR A 24 2.31 17.53 14.63
CA TYR A 24 2.30 17.48 16.10
C TYR A 24 1.42 16.34 16.60
N GLY A 25 1.65 15.88 17.83
CA GLY A 25 1.10 14.62 18.35
C GLY A 25 -0.40 14.43 18.11
N TYR A 26 -1.22 15.43 18.41
CA TYR A 26 -2.67 15.34 18.19
C TYR A 26 -3.05 15.19 16.70
N GLN A 27 -2.35 15.91 15.81
CA GLN A 27 -2.61 15.82 14.38
C GLN A 27 -2.21 14.44 13.83
N ILE A 28 -1.11 13.86 14.33
CA ILE A 28 -0.69 12.48 14.00
C ILE A 28 -1.78 11.47 14.39
N ILE A 29 -2.42 11.62 15.57
CA ILE A 29 -3.53 10.75 15.99
C ILE A 29 -4.72 10.89 15.04
N LYS A 30 -5.02 12.12 14.63
CA LYS A 30 -6.17 12.44 13.77
C LYS A 30 -5.98 11.91 12.34
N ASP A 31 -4.76 11.98 11.82
CA ASP A 31 -4.44 11.56 10.45
C ASP A 31 -4.16 10.05 10.35
N ALA A 32 -3.92 9.39 11.47
CA ALA A 32 -3.75 7.94 11.52
C ALA A 32 -5.07 7.20 11.21
N PRO A 33 -5.02 6.03 10.55
CA PRO A 33 -6.21 5.26 10.24
C PRO A 33 -6.95 4.79 11.51
N PRO A 34 -8.28 4.89 11.58
CA PRO A 34 -9.06 4.50 12.77
C PRO A 34 -8.87 3.04 13.19
N SER A 35 -8.61 2.16 12.21
CA SER A 35 -8.35 0.73 12.44
C SER A 35 -7.09 0.46 13.26
N LEU A 36 -6.19 1.44 13.38
CA LEU A 36 -4.98 1.35 14.18
C LEU A 36 -5.26 1.52 15.68
N GLY A 37 -6.37 2.16 16.05
CA GLY A 37 -6.72 2.42 17.45
C GLY A 37 -5.68 3.28 18.18
N LEU A 38 -5.03 4.20 17.46
CA LEU A 38 -3.93 5.00 18.00
C LEU A 38 -4.45 6.00 19.05
N SER A 39 -4.01 5.84 20.30
CA SER A 39 -4.32 6.73 21.42
C SER A 39 -3.10 7.57 21.79
N GLU A 40 -3.30 8.64 22.57
CA GLU A 40 -2.20 9.43 23.15
C GLU A 40 -1.24 8.55 23.98
N SER A 41 -1.79 7.64 24.79
CA SER A 41 -1.02 6.71 25.61
C SER A 41 -0.12 5.77 24.80
N THR A 42 -0.49 5.48 23.55
CA THR A 42 0.29 4.62 22.64
C THR A 42 1.24 5.42 21.76
N LEU A 43 0.83 6.64 21.36
CA LEU A 43 1.60 7.48 20.46
C LEU A 43 2.91 7.96 21.09
N TYR A 44 2.90 8.52 22.30
CA TYR A 44 4.11 9.12 22.86
C TYR A 44 5.25 8.11 23.10
N PRO A 45 5.00 6.90 23.64
CA PRO A 45 6.03 5.86 23.70
C PRO A 45 6.53 5.43 22.32
N LEU A 46 5.64 5.40 21.32
CA LEU A 46 5.99 5.07 19.95
C LEU A 46 6.88 6.14 19.31
N LEU A 47 6.52 7.42 19.42
CA LEU A 47 7.33 8.53 18.92
C LEU A 47 8.72 8.53 19.56
N LYS A 48 8.80 8.31 20.87
CA LYS A 48 10.09 8.22 21.56
C LYS A 48 10.94 7.06 21.03
N ARG A 49 10.34 5.91 20.74
CA ARG A 49 11.03 4.77 20.11
C ARG A 49 11.52 5.10 18.70
N LEU A 50 10.70 5.75 17.88
CA LEU A 50 11.07 6.16 16.52
C LEU A 50 12.20 7.21 16.54
N GLU A 51 12.18 8.11 17.52
CA GLU A 51 13.23 9.10 17.76
C GLU A 51 14.55 8.41 18.16
N THR A 52 14.52 7.45 19.10
CA THR A 52 15.71 6.66 19.47
C THR A 52 16.27 5.86 18.29
N ARG A 53 15.42 5.41 17.37
CA ARG A 53 15.85 4.74 16.12
C ARG A 53 16.36 5.71 15.05
N GLY A 54 16.31 7.03 15.27
CA GLY A 54 16.74 8.04 14.31
C GLY A 54 15.81 8.21 13.10
N LEU A 55 14.58 7.68 13.16
CA LEU A 55 13.62 7.73 12.05
C LEU A 55 12.84 9.05 12.01
N ILE A 56 12.77 9.74 13.14
CA ILE A 56 12.13 11.06 13.26
C ILE A 56 13.03 12.04 14.01
N ARG A 57 12.86 13.33 13.72
CA ARG A 57 13.46 14.45 14.47
C ARG A 57 12.37 15.24 15.18
N VAL A 58 12.74 15.83 16.31
CA VAL A 58 11.84 16.64 17.14
C VAL A 58 12.31 18.08 17.16
N ARG A 59 11.40 19.00 16.83
CA ARG A 59 11.59 20.44 16.93
C ARG A 59 10.61 21.02 17.95
N LYS A 60 11.07 21.93 18.79
CA LYS A 60 10.18 22.74 19.64
C LYS A 60 9.89 24.04 18.89
N ALA A 61 8.62 24.35 18.72
CA ALA A 61 8.19 25.58 18.07
C ALA A 61 7.08 26.22 18.89
N GLU A 62 7.07 27.55 18.91
CA GLU A 62 5.97 28.29 19.52
C GLU A 62 4.78 28.30 18.56
N HIS A 63 3.61 27.95 19.06
CA HIS A 63 2.37 28.01 18.32
C HIS A 63 1.27 28.52 19.25
N ASN A 64 0.73 29.70 18.93
CA ASN A 64 -0.27 30.41 19.75
C ASN A 64 0.18 30.63 21.20
N GLY A 65 1.42 31.11 21.40
CA GLY A 65 1.96 31.40 22.74
C GLY A 65 2.29 30.16 23.58
N ARG A 66 2.24 28.95 22.99
CA ARG A 66 2.57 27.69 23.66
C ARG A 66 3.64 26.94 22.91
N LEU A 67 4.64 26.46 23.65
CA LEU A 67 5.69 25.61 23.10
C LEU A 67 5.12 24.23 22.74
N ARG A 68 5.11 23.89 21.46
CA ARG A 68 4.66 22.59 20.94
C ARG A 68 5.85 21.82 20.36
N LYS A 69 5.77 20.48 20.46
CA LYS A 69 6.70 19.58 19.79
C LYS A 69 6.15 19.22 18.42
N TYR A 70 6.96 19.45 17.40
CA TYR A 70 6.75 19.02 16.03
C TYR A 70 7.70 17.88 15.71
N TYR A 71 7.19 16.91 14.98
CA TYR A 71 7.89 15.70 14.55
C TYR A 71 8.00 15.75 13.03
N SER A 72 9.18 15.44 12.51
CA SER A 72 9.44 15.33 11.07
C SER A 72 10.24 14.07 10.76
N LEU A 73 10.07 13.54 9.56
CA LEU A 73 10.87 12.39 9.10
C LEU A 73 12.33 12.78 8.88
N THR A 74 13.21 11.83 9.16
CA THR A 74 14.59 11.87 8.70
C THR A 74 14.74 11.19 7.33
N PRO A 75 15.90 11.29 6.67
CA PRO A 75 16.21 10.45 5.52
C PRO A 75 16.06 8.96 5.82
N GLU A 76 16.48 8.53 7.01
CA GLU A 76 16.35 7.15 7.49
C GLU A 76 14.88 6.76 7.69
N GLY A 77 14.05 7.67 8.21
CA GLY A 77 12.60 7.46 8.34
C GLY A 77 11.90 7.27 7.00
N ASN A 78 12.27 8.07 5.98
CA ASN A 78 11.75 7.90 4.62
C ASN A 78 12.16 6.56 4.02
N ASN A 79 13.41 6.14 4.23
CA ASN A 79 13.89 4.84 3.77
C ASN A 79 13.14 3.69 4.46
N ALA A 80 12.88 3.78 5.76
CA ALA A 80 12.14 2.76 6.49
C ALA A 80 10.69 2.59 5.98
N VAL A 81 10.03 3.68 5.55
CA VAL A 81 8.72 3.58 4.90
C VAL A 81 8.82 2.87 3.55
N ARG A 82 9.86 3.16 2.77
CA ARG A 82 10.08 2.53 1.47
C ARG A 82 10.35 1.02 1.61
N GLU A 83 11.24 0.66 2.51
CA GLU A 83 11.58 -0.74 2.83
C GLU A 83 10.32 -1.52 3.24
N PHE A 84 9.47 -0.93 4.10
CA PHE A 84 8.21 -1.52 4.50
C PHE A 84 7.25 -1.78 3.31
N LEU A 85 7.27 -0.91 2.30
CA LEU A 85 6.46 -1.08 1.08
C LEU A 85 7.07 -2.10 0.11
N GLU A 86 8.39 -2.23 0.06
CA GLU A 86 9.09 -3.24 -0.74
C GLU A 86 8.79 -4.65 -0.21
N ASP A 87 8.85 -4.83 1.11
CA ASP A 87 8.54 -6.09 1.79
C ASP A 87 7.06 -6.51 1.64
N GLN A 88 6.17 -5.56 1.34
CA GLN A 88 4.73 -5.81 1.24
C GLN A 88 4.39 -6.88 0.19
N ALA A 89 5.13 -6.92 -0.92
CA ALA A 89 4.84 -7.84 -2.03
C ALA A 89 4.97 -9.31 -1.59
N GLU A 90 6.01 -9.62 -0.81
CA GLU A 90 6.24 -10.96 -0.28
C GLU A 90 5.12 -11.36 0.69
N VAL A 91 4.79 -10.48 1.64
CA VAL A 91 3.72 -10.72 2.62
C VAL A 91 2.38 -10.98 1.93
N LEU A 92 2.03 -10.19 0.92
CA LEU A 92 0.79 -10.38 0.15
C LEU A 92 0.79 -11.70 -0.64
N SER A 93 1.95 -12.14 -1.14
CA SER A 93 2.05 -13.44 -1.83
C SER A 93 1.72 -14.60 -0.89
N LEU A 94 2.20 -14.55 0.36
CA LEU A 94 1.91 -15.55 1.39
C LEU A 94 0.43 -15.53 1.76
N TYR A 95 -0.16 -14.35 1.97
CA TYR A 95 -1.60 -14.22 2.22
C TYR A 95 -2.44 -14.80 1.08
N ARG A 96 -2.07 -14.54 -0.17
CA ARG A 96 -2.75 -15.10 -1.36
C ARG A 96 -2.66 -16.62 -1.37
N PHE A 97 -1.49 -17.19 -1.10
CA PHE A 97 -1.31 -18.64 -1.03
C PHE A 97 -2.25 -19.26 0.02
N ILE A 98 -2.31 -18.69 1.22
CA ILE A 98 -3.20 -19.16 2.31
C ILE A 98 -4.67 -19.09 1.88
N GLN A 99 -5.08 -17.98 1.25
CA GLN A 99 -6.45 -17.82 0.74
C GLN A 99 -6.78 -18.87 -0.34
N GLN A 100 -5.89 -19.09 -1.30
CA GLN A 100 -6.08 -20.08 -2.37
C GLN A 100 -6.16 -21.51 -1.82
N ALA A 101 -5.30 -21.87 -0.87
CA ALA A 101 -5.33 -23.18 -0.23
C ALA A 101 -6.67 -23.42 0.49
N ALA A 102 -7.18 -22.41 1.21
CA ALA A 102 -8.48 -22.47 1.88
C ALA A 102 -9.67 -22.59 0.91
N LEU A 103 -9.62 -21.92 -0.24
CA LEU A 103 -10.65 -22.04 -1.27
C LEU A 103 -10.62 -23.42 -1.96
N ASN A 104 -9.43 -23.94 -2.23
CA ASN A 104 -9.25 -25.24 -2.87
C ASN A 104 -9.73 -26.38 -1.96
N SER A 105 -9.45 -26.32 -0.65
CA SER A 105 -9.93 -27.31 0.31
C SER A 105 -11.47 -27.29 0.41
N ALA A 106 -12.08 -26.11 0.39
CA ALA A 106 -13.54 -25.98 0.37
C ALA A 106 -14.19 -26.50 -0.93
N LYS A 107 -13.49 -26.37 -2.07
CA LYS A 107 -13.94 -26.90 -3.36
C LYS A 107 -13.85 -28.43 -3.42
N ALA A 108 -12.78 -29.02 -2.88
CA ALA A 108 -12.63 -30.47 -2.76
C ALA A 108 -13.72 -31.10 -1.87
N ALA A 109 -14.11 -30.42 -0.78
CA ALA A 109 -15.21 -30.88 0.08
C ALA A 109 -16.61 -30.81 -0.57
N LYS A 110 -16.79 -30.00 -1.62
CA LYS A 110 -18.06 -29.87 -2.37
C LYS A 110 -18.09 -30.69 -3.68
N GLY A 111 -16.99 -31.36 -4.04
CA GLY A 111 -16.86 -32.19 -5.23
C GLY A 111 -16.93 -33.69 -4.91
N SER A 112 -18.11 -34.19 -4.55
CA SER A 112 -18.43 -35.61 -4.60
C SER A 112 -19.90 -35.80 -5.02
N PRO A 113 -20.18 -36.13 -6.28
CA PRO A 113 -21.36 -36.91 -6.63
C PRO A 113 -20.96 -38.39 -6.56
N ALA A 114 -21.37 -39.06 -5.49
CA ALA A 114 -21.61 -40.48 -5.57
C ALA A 114 -22.81 -40.67 -6.49
N ASP A 115 -22.58 -41.24 -7.66
CA ASP A 115 -23.39 -42.33 -8.20
C ASP A 115 -22.54 -43.05 -9.25
N SER A 116 -21.93 -44.12 -8.76
CA SER A 116 -21.42 -45.22 -9.55
C SER A 116 -22.62 -45.96 -10.16
N ASP A 117 -22.74 -45.94 -11.47
CA ASP A 117 -23.34 -47.06 -12.20
C ASP A 117 -22.35 -47.54 -13.27
N CYS A 118 -21.72 -48.66 -12.95
CA CYS A 118 -21.09 -49.61 -13.85
C CYS A 118 -22.24 -50.54 -14.31
N ALA A 119 -22.52 -50.85 -15.59
CA ALA A 119 -21.70 -51.47 -16.63
C ALA A 119 -22.61 -51.67 -17.91
N PRO A 120 -22.28 -52.50 -18.93
CA PRO A 120 -21.37 -52.22 -20.05
C PRO A 120 -21.96 -52.53 -21.47
N ALA A 121 -21.12 -52.29 -22.50
CA ALA A 121 -21.08 -52.91 -23.84
C ALA A 121 -22.09 -52.48 -24.94
N GLY A 122 -21.53 -52.10 -26.11
CA GLY A 122 -22.25 -52.11 -27.41
C GLY A 122 -21.78 -51.05 -28.43
N GLN A 123 -20.83 -51.41 -29.29
CA GLN A 123 -20.66 -50.89 -30.66
C GLN A 123 -20.75 -52.11 -31.60
N PRO A 124 -21.06 -52.01 -32.92
CA PRO A 124 -20.90 -50.85 -33.82
C PRO A 124 -22.06 -50.65 -34.85
N ASP A 125 -22.00 -49.55 -35.63
CA ASP A 125 -22.09 -49.53 -37.12
C ASP A 125 -22.72 -48.25 -37.73
N GLY A 126 -21.93 -47.60 -38.60
CA GLY A 126 -22.32 -47.11 -39.94
C GLY A 126 -23.25 -45.89 -40.11
N ALA A 127 -22.70 -44.76 -40.58
CA ALA A 127 -23.08 -44.09 -41.84
C ALA A 127 -22.37 -42.73 -42.05
N PRO A 128 -22.11 -42.29 -43.31
CA PRO A 128 -21.14 -41.25 -43.71
C PRO A 128 -21.77 -39.82 -43.88
N PRO A 129 -20.98 -38.77 -44.25
CA PRO A 129 -21.29 -37.35 -44.00
C PRO A 129 -21.99 -36.67 -45.18
N PRO A 130 -22.36 -35.38 -45.04
CA PRO A 130 -22.24 -34.47 -46.18
C PRO A 130 -21.57 -33.13 -45.86
N ASP A 131 -20.55 -32.86 -46.66
CA ASP A 131 -20.23 -31.63 -47.41
C ASP A 131 -20.63 -30.24 -46.89
N GLY A 132 -19.59 -29.41 -46.71
CA GLY A 132 -19.35 -28.26 -47.58
C GLY A 132 -20.08 -26.94 -47.30
N THR A 133 -19.31 -25.92 -46.87
CA THR A 133 -19.22 -24.54 -47.43
C THR A 133 -18.45 -23.65 -46.42
N SER A 134 -17.19 -23.30 -46.68
CA SER A 134 -16.70 -22.09 -47.39
C SER A 134 -16.67 -20.82 -46.51
N SER A 135 -15.46 -20.52 -45.99
CA SER A 135 -14.73 -19.22 -45.96
C SER A 135 -15.37 -17.95 -45.34
N PRO A 136 -14.60 -16.86 -45.06
CA PRO A 136 -13.25 -16.71 -44.46
C PRO A 136 -13.15 -15.60 -43.37
N GLN A 137 -11.96 -15.49 -42.76
CA GLN A 137 -11.37 -14.38 -41.95
C GLN A 137 -11.38 -12.98 -42.64
N PRO A 138 -11.17 -11.81 -41.96
CA PRO A 138 -9.89 -11.35 -41.33
C PRO A 138 -10.07 -10.59 -39.98
N ALA A 139 -9.16 -10.61 -38.99
CA ALA A 139 -7.78 -10.10 -38.85
C ALA A 139 -7.63 -8.56 -38.67
N GLU A 140 -7.39 -8.17 -37.39
CA GLU A 140 -6.50 -7.08 -36.86
C GLU A 140 -6.82 -5.59 -37.17
N PRO A 141 -6.15 -4.56 -36.56
CA PRO A 141 -5.09 -4.55 -35.53
C PRO A 141 -5.23 -3.51 -34.36
N ASP A 142 -4.39 -3.73 -33.34
CA ASP A 142 -3.49 -2.78 -32.65
C ASP A 142 -3.94 -1.33 -32.32
N SER A 143 -3.91 -0.97 -31.03
CA SER A 143 -3.47 0.36 -30.59
C SER A 143 -3.00 0.33 -29.12
N GLY A 144 -1.67 0.32 -28.93
CA GLY A 144 -1.01 0.71 -27.69
C GLY A 144 -0.99 2.25 -27.46
N PRO A 145 -0.08 2.78 -26.63
CA PRO A 145 -0.43 3.39 -25.34
C PRO A 145 -0.24 4.92 -25.29
N ALA A 146 -0.94 5.60 -24.36
CA ALA A 146 -0.69 7.01 -24.03
C ALA A 146 -0.20 7.14 -22.58
N PHE A 147 1.12 7.34 -22.47
CA PHE A 147 1.84 7.75 -21.28
C PHE A 147 1.81 9.29 -21.23
N GLU A 148 1.15 9.90 -20.25
CA GLU A 148 1.28 11.35 -20.00
C GLU A 148 2.32 11.62 -18.91
N LYS A 149 3.39 12.30 -19.33
CA LYS A 149 4.41 12.93 -18.48
C LYS A 149 3.99 14.36 -18.17
N GLY A 150 4.21 14.79 -16.93
CA GLY A 150 4.82 16.10 -16.67
C GLY A 150 4.02 17.08 -15.84
N ALA A 151 4.54 17.37 -14.63
CA ALA A 151 4.67 18.75 -14.13
C ALA A 151 5.58 18.75 -12.89
N ALA A 152 6.83 19.20 -13.06
CA ALA A 152 7.72 19.58 -11.97
C ALA A 152 7.45 21.05 -11.57
N PRO A 153 7.64 21.42 -10.28
CA PRO A 153 7.28 22.73 -9.76
C PRO A 153 8.26 23.84 -10.14
N ARG A 154 7.72 25.03 -10.40
CA ARG A 154 8.46 26.27 -10.70
C ARG A 154 9.12 26.82 -9.43
N VAL A 155 10.42 27.05 -9.53
CA VAL A 155 11.25 27.79 -8.57
C VAL A 155 10.77 29.24 -8.51
N ALA A 156 10.36 29.69 -7.33
CA ALA A 156 10.09 31.11 -7.07
C ALA A 156 11.37 31.78 -6.57
N THR A 157 11.79 32.78 -7.31
CA THR A 157 12.98 33.61 -7.12
C THR A 157 12.97 34.34 -5.78
N VAL A 158 14.11 34.29 -5.10
CA VAL A 158 14.47 35.10 -3.94
C VAL A 158 14.58 36.56 -4.37
N THR A 159 13.71 37.43 -3.84
CA THR A 159 13.96 38.88 -3.82
C THR A 159 14.56 39.24 -2.48
N ALA A 160 15.85 39.58 -2.49
CA ALA A 160 16.54 40.25 -1.40
C ALA A 160 15.96 41.66 -1.24
N THR A 161 15.47 41.98 -0.03
CA THR A 161 15.18 43.36 0.37
C THR A 161 16.31 43.84 1.26
N ASP A 162 16.99 44.86 0.77
CA ASP A 162 18.08 45.61 1.38
C ASP A 162 17.60 46.33 2.66
N PRO A 163 18.34 46.29 3.79
CA PRO A 163 18.08 47.13 4.95
C PRO A 163 18.91 48.41 4.86
N SER A 164 18.29 49.52 4.47
CA SER A 164 18.83 50.87 4.68
C SER A 164 17.72 51.84 5.07
N SER A 165 18.05 52.72 6.04
CA SER A 165 17.20 53.71 6.72
C SER A 165 16.29 53.12 7.80
N SER A 166 16.40 53.46 9.08
CA SER A 166 16.64 54.79 9.65
C SER A 166 17.28 54.73 11.05
N LEU A 167 18.40 55.42 11.20
CA LEU A 167 18.97 55.94 12.43
C LEU A 167 19.06 57.45 12.16
N VAL A 168 18.10 58.24 12.65
CA VAL A 168 18.23 59.54 13.35
C VAL A 168 16.86 59.89 13.92
#